data_AF-A0A317JBP4-F1
#
_entry.id   AF-A0A317JBP4-F1
#
_cell.length_a   1.000
_cell.length_b   1.000
_cell.length_c   1.000
_cell.angle_alpha   90.00
_cell.angle_beta   90.00
_cell.angle_gamma   90.00
#
_symmetry.space_group_name_H-M   'P 1'
#
loop_
_entity.id
_entity.type
_entity.pdbx_description
1 polymer ?
#
loop_
_entity_poly.entity_id
_entity_poly.type
_entity_poly.pdbx_seq_one_letter_code
_entity_poly.pdbx_strand_id
1 'polypeptide(L)'
;MEEVFQFLKRFERYTKNTDLLIALGIMAVMGVMVIPLPPLILDMALTFSLAVAVLILLVAIYVNKALEFSIFPSLLLITTLYRLALNVATVRLILTHGHEGPDAAGSVIKAFGNFVIGNNY
;
A
#
# COMPACT_ATOMS: atom_id res chain seq x y z
N MET A 1 0.21 3.77 26.16
CA MET A 1 -1.02 4.30 25.53
C MET A 1 -0.86 5.78 25.17
N GLU A 2 -0.23 6.62 26.00
CA GLU A 2 0.01 8.06 25.70
C GLU A 2 1.10 8.35 24.67
N GLU A 3 2.13 7.50 24.54
CA GLU A 3 3.18 7.68 23.52
C GLU A 3 2.66 7.57 22.07
N VAL A 4 1.70 6.67 21.84
CA VAL A 4 1.03 6.49 20.55
C VAL A 4 0.22 7.74 20.19
N PHE A 5 -0.42 8.36 21.19
CA PHE A 5 -1.22 9.56 21.01
C PHE A 5 -0.36 10.81 20.73
N GLN A 6 0.84 10.92 21.31
CA GLN A 6 1.79 11.97 20.95
C GLN A 6 2.42 11.78 19.57
N PHE A 7 2.67 10.53 19.16
CA PHE A 7 3.17 10.22 17.82
C PHE A 7 2.17 10.65 16.74
N LEU A 8 0.86 10.47 17.00
CA LEU A 8 -0.23 10.92 16.13
C LEU A 8 -0.33 12.45 16.06
N LYS A 9 -0.18 13.16 17.19
CA LYS A 9 -0.31 14.62 17.24
C LYS A 9 0.84 15.37 16.54
N ARG A 10 2.02 14.75 16.44
CA ARG A 10 3.17 15.30 15.69
C ARG A 10 2.97 15.23 14.17
N PHE A 11 2.16 14.28 13.68
CA PHE A 11 1.82 14.14 12.27
C PHE A 11 0.92 15.27 11.75
N GLU A 12 0.05 15.82 12.60
CA GLU A 12 -0.97 16.81 12.20
C GLU A 12 -0.38 18.17 11.75
N ARG A 13 0.81 18.54 12.23
CA ARG A 13 1.48 19.80 11.84
C ARG A 13 2.27 19.69 10.53
N TYR A 14 2.48 18.46 10.05
CA TYR A 14 3.34 18.15 8.92
C TYR A 14 2.61 18.13 7.56
N THR A 15 1.27 18.21 7.56
CA THR A 15 0.40 18.09 6.38
C THR A 15 0.34 19.37 5.50
N LYS A 16 1.06 20.44 5.82
CA LYS A 16 1.01 21.71 5.04
C LYS A 16 1.99 21.82 3.87
N ASN A 17 2.98 20.93 3.75
CA ASN A 17 3.97 20.97 2.67
C ASN A 17 3.95 19.66 1.87
N THR A 18 3.64 19.71 0.58
CA THR A 18 3.64 18.57 -0.34
C THR A 18 4.98 17.82 -0.36
N ASP A 19 6.09 18.54 -0.21
CA ASP A 19 7.44 17.96 -0.10
C ASP A 19 7.55 17.00 1.09
N LEU A 20 6.78 17.27 2.14
CA LEU A 20 6.82 16.51 3.37
C LEU A 20 5.97 15.24 3.28
N LEU A 21 4.88 15.28 2.51
CA LEU A 21 4.13 14.08 2.12
C LEU A 21 5.00 13.13 1.29
N ILE A 22 5.79 13.66 0.35
CA ILE A 22 6.73 12.86 -0.44
C ILE A 22 7.83 12.30 0.45
N ALA A 23 8.43 13.12 1.32
CA ALA A 23 9.45 12.68 2.28
C ALA A 23 8.92 11.61 3.26
N LEU A 24 7.67 11.74 3.72
CA LEU A 24 6.99 10.72 4.52
C LEU A 24 6.77 9.43 3.76
N GLY A 25 6.39 9.50 2.48
CA GLY A 25 6.27 8.33 1.61
C GLY A 25 7.60 7.57 1.49
N ILE A 26 8.70 8.30 1.27
CA ILE A 26 10.04 7.71 1.20
C ILE A 26 10.45 7.13 2.56
N MET A 27 10.23 7.86 3.67
CA MET A 27 10.51 7.33 5.01
C MET A 27 9.66 6.11 5.36
N ALA A 28 8.40 6.04 4.89
CA ALA A 28 7.55 4.87 5.09
C ALA A 28 8.09 3.66 4.32
N VAL A 29 8.51 3.84 3.07
CA VAL A 29 9.17 2.78 2.28
C VAL A 29 10.44 2.28 2.97
N MET A 30 11.28 3.19 3.46
CA MET A 30 12.50 2.84 4.21
C MET A 30 12.18 2.17 5.56
N GLY A 31 11.18 2.67 6.28
CA GLY A 31 10.74 2.13 7.57
C GLY A 31 10.21 0.70 7.46
N VAL A 32 9.47 0.40 6.39
CA VAL A 32 9.02 -0.95 6.04
C VAL A 32 10.20 -1.90 5.73
N MET A 33 11.33 -1.37 5.25
CA MET A 33 12.54 -2.15 5.03
C MET A 33 13.22 -2.56 6.35
N VAL A 34 13.14 -1.70 7.37
CA VAL A 34 13.75 -1.94 8.69
C VAL A 34 12.81 -2.74 9.61
N ILE A 35 11.51 -2.45 9.60
CA ILE A 35 10.52 -3.03 10.52
C ILE A 35 9.76 -4.16 9.82
N PRO A 36 9.85 -5.43 10.26
CA PRO A 36 9.04 -6.51 9.71
C PRO A 36 7.56 -6.25 9.96
N LEU A 37 6.77 -6.18 8.89
CA LEU A 37 5.32 -6.04 8.97
C LEU A 37 4.69 -7.43 9.17
N PRO A 38 3.72 -7.57 10.08
CA PRO A 38 2.93 -8.79 10.19
C PRO A 38 2.18 -9.10 8.87
N PRO A 39 2.11 -10.37 8.44
CA PRO A 39 1.39 -10.77 7.22
C PRO A 39 -0.07 -10.31 7.18
N LEU A 40 -0.75 -10.28 8.34
CA LEU A 40 -2.15 -9.85 8.45
C LEU A 40 -2.37 -8.40 8.00
N ILE A 41 -1.48 -7.49 8.40
CA ILE A 41 -1.59 -6.06 8.05
C ILE A 41 -1.28 -5.88 6.56
N LEU A 42 -0.31 -6.63 6.04
CA LEU A 42 0.04 -6.60 4.63
C LEU A 42 -1.13 -7.09 3.76
N ASP A 43 -1.79 -8.18 4.14
CA ASP A 43 -2.97 -8.70 3.44
C ASP A 43 -4.08 -7.65 3.38
N MET A 44 -4.44 -7.02 4.50
CA MET A 44 -5.46 -5.98 4.52
C MET A 44 -5.08 -4.79 3.63
N ALA A 45 -3.82 -4.38 3.66
CA ALA A 45 -3.33 -3.26 2.86
C ALA A 45 -3.31 -3.59 1.35
N LEU A 46 -2.93 -4.82 0.97
CA LEU A 46 -2.99 -5.31 -0.40
C LEU A 46 -4.42 -5.40 -0.91
N THR A 47 -5.34 -5.95 -0.12
CA THR A 47 -6.78 -5.97 -0.46
C THR A 47 -7.32 -4.55 -0.64
N PHE A 48 -6.94 -3.61 0.23
CA PHE A 48 -7.33 -2.21 0.08
C PHE A 48 -6.75 -1.58 -1.19
N SER A 49 -5.49 -1.87 -1.54
CA SER A 49 -4.87 -1.42 -2.80
C SER A 49 -5.66 -1.89 -4.03
N LEU A 50 -6.09 -3.15 -4.03
CA LEU A 50 -6.91 -3.72 -5.11
C LEU A 50 -8.29 -3.06 -5.15
N ALA A 51 -8.95 -2.88 -4.00
CA ALA A 51 -10.25 -2.23 -3.93
C ALA A 51 -10.19 -0.79 -4.46
N VAL A 52 -9.19 -0.01 -4.06
CA VAL A 52 -8.98 1.36 -4.55
C VAL A 52 -8.65 1.37 -6.05
N ALA A 53 -7.90 0.40 -6.54
CA ALA A 53 -7.64 0.26 -7.99
C ALA A 53 -8.93 0.12 -8.80
N VAL A 54 -9.81 -0.78 -8.36
CA VAL A 54 -11.10 -1.02 -9.00
C VAL A 54 -12.01 0.20 -8.85
N LEU A 55 -12.00 0.86 -7.68
CA LEU A 55 -12.76 2.09 -7.46
C LEU A 55 -12.33 3.19 -8.44
N ILE A 56 -11.01 3.42 -8.60
CA ILE A 56 -10.48 4.41 -9.54
C ILE A 56 -10.86 4.05 -10.97
N LEU A 57 -10.80 2.77 -11.34
CA LEU A 57 -11.24 2.30 -12.65
C LEU A 57 -12.71 2.64 -12.90
N LEU A 58 -13.60 2.34 -11.94
CA LEU A 58 -15.01 2.68 -12.04
C LEU A 58 -15.22 4.19 -12.15
N VAL A 59 -14.60 4.98 -11.27
CA VAL A 59 -14.68 6.44 -11.31
C VAL A 59 -14.21 6.98 -12.67
N ALA A 60 -13.12 6.46 -13.23
CA ALA A 60 -12.60 6.87 -14.53
C ALA A 60 -13.56 6.55 -15.69
N ILE A 61 -14.28 5.43 -15.63
CA ILE A 61 -15.27 5.04 -16.65
C ILE A 61 -16.54 5.92 -16.58
N TYR A 62 -16.95 6.34 -15.38
CA TYR A 62 -18.18 7.11 -15.17
C TYR A 62 -17.99 8.65 -15.15
N VAL A 63 -16.74 9.13 -15.13
CA VAL A 63 -16.41 10.56 -15.13
C VAL A 63 -16.90 11.23 -16.43
N ASN A 64 -17.77 12.24 -16.32
CA ASN A 64 -18.31 12.98 -17.46
C ASN A 64 -17.93 14.48 -17.47
N LYS A 65 -17.34 15.01 -16.40
CA LYS A 65 -17.00 16.44 -16.26
C LYS A 65 -15.50 16.68 -16.12
N ALA A 66 -14.96 17.62 -16.92
CA ALA A 66 -13.55 18.01 -16.91
C ALA A 66 -13.03 18.60 -15.58
N LEU A 67 -13.93 19.07 -14.70
CA LEU A 67 -13.57 19.58 -13.36
C LEU A 67 -13.06 18.47 -12.41
N GLU A 68 -13.54 17.24 -12.55
CA GLU A 68 -13.08 16.08 -11.75
C GLU A 68 -11.67 15.62 -12.18
N PHE A 69 -11.24 16.03 -13.38
CA PHE A 69 -9.92 15.75 -13.93
C PHE A 69 -8.80 16.47 -13.17
N SER A 70 -9.07 17.56 -12.46
CA SER A 70 -8.02 18.29 -11.71
C SER A 70 -7.59 17.57 -10.42
N ILE A 71 -8.49 16.81 -9.79
CA ILE A 71 -8.20 16.00 -8.61
C ILE A 71 -7.54 14.66 -9.00
N PHE A 72 -7.83 14.18 -10.22
CA PHE A 72 -7.39 12.89 -10.71
C PHE A 72 -5.86 12.67 -10.67
N PRO A 73 -4.99 13.60 -11.13
CA PRO A 73 -3.53 13.47 -11.03
C PRO A 73 -3.03 13.30 -9.59
N SER A 74 -3.62 14.04 -8.65
CA SER A 74 -3.22 13.99 -7.24
C SER A 74 -3.61 12.66 -6.60
N LEU A 75 -4.82 12.16 -6.89
CA LEU A 75 -5.24 10.82 -6.46
C LEU A 75 -4.35 9.73 -7.06
N LEU A 76 -4.03 9.82 -8.35
CA LEU A 76 -3.12 8.88 -9.00
C LEU A 76 -1.72 8.90 -8.38
N LEU A 77 -1.19 10.07 -8.04
CA LEU A 77 0.10 10.19 -7.38
C LEU A 77 0.10 9.49 -6.01
N ILE A 78 -0.88 9.79 -5.16
CA ILE A 78 -1.00 9.22 -3.82
C ILE A 78 -1.16 7.70 -3.89
N THR A 79 -2.04 7.22 -4.77
CA THR A 79 -2.30 5.78 -4.94
C THR A 79 -1.09 5.04 -5.51
N THR A 80 -0.32 5.69 -6.39
CA THR A 80 0.93 5.13 -6.91
C THR A 80 1.99 5.04 -5.82
N LEU A 81 2.14 6.08 -4.98
CA LEU A 81 3.07 6.05 -3.85
C LEU A 81 2.69 4.96 -2.83
N TYR A 82 1.41 4.82 -2.52
CA TYR A 82 0.89 3.75 -1.68
C TYR A 82 1.24 2.36 -2.24
N ARG A 83 0.99 2.15 -3.54
CA ARG A 83 1.37 0.91 -4.23
C ARG A 83 2.87 0.64 -4.17
N LEU A 84 3.70 1.66 -4.39
CA LEU A 84 5.16 1.51 -4.33
C LEU A 84 5.60 0.99 -2.95
N ALA A 85 5.07 1.58 -1.87
CA ALA A 85 5.37 1.16 -0.50
C ALA A 85 4.94 -0.28 -0.22
N LEU A 86 3.72 -0.67 -0.64
CA LEU A 86 3.23 -2.03 -0.45
C LEU A 86 4.00 -3.08 -1.24
N ASN A 87 4.42 -2.76 -2.47
CA ASN A 87 5.21 -3.69 -3.27
C ASN A 87 6.57 -3.96 -2.63
N VAL A 88 7.25 -2.93 -2.10
CA VAL A 88 8.51 -3.10 -1.38
C VAL A 88 8.30 -3.94 -0.11
N ALA A 89 7.23 -3.66 0.65
CA ALA A 89 6.85 -4.47 1.82
C ALA A 89 6.66 -5.94 1.46
N THR A 90 5.91 -6.18 0.39
CA THR A 90 5.51 -7.51 -0.09
C THR A 90 6.73 -8.31 -0.53
N VAL A 91 7.60 -7.73 -1.36
CA VAL A 91 8.81 -8.41 -1.83
C VAL A 91 9.72 -8.77 -0.66
N ARG A 92 9.91 -7.87 0.31
CA ARG A 92 10.70 -8.19 1.50
C ARG A 92 10.09 -9.34 2.29
N LEU A 93 8.78 -9.31 2.53
CA LEU A 93 8.10 -10.34 3.30
C LEU A 93 8.18 -11.71 2.61
N ILE A 94 8.01 -11.74 1.28
CA ILE A 94 8.19 -12.94 0.46
C ILE A 94 9.65 -13.44 0.51
N LEU A 95 10.64 -12.57 0.39
CA LEU A 95 12.06 -12.99 0.39
C LEU A 95 12.56 -13.41 1.78
N THR A 96 11.95 -12.90 2.85
CA THR A 96 12.35 -13.22 4.23
C THR A 96 11.62 -14.44 4.78
N HIS A 97 10.32 -14.57 4.55
CA HIS A 97 9.49 -15.63 5.13
C HIS A 97 8.95 -16.62 4.09
N GLY A 98 9.08 -16.36 2.79
CA GLY A 98 8.55 -17.24 1.74
C GLY A 98 9.16 -18.64 1.69
N HIS A 99 10.33 -18.84 2.32
CA HIS A 99 10.95 -20.15 2.48
C HIS A 99 10.26 -21.03 3.54
N GLU A 100 9.44 -20.45 4.43
CA GLU A 100 8.68 -21.16 5.47
C GLU A 100 7.38 -21.79 4.93
N GLY A 101 7.07 -21.56 3.65
CA GLY A 101 5.91 -22.11 2.94
C GLY A 101 4.99 -21.04 2.35
N PRO A 102 4.03 -21.44 1.49
CA PRO A 102 3.13 -20.51 0.80
C PRO A 102 2.20 -19.73 1.74
N ASP A 103 1.99 -20.20 2.97
CA ASP A 103 1.16 -19.52 3.97
C ASP A 103 1.89 -18.40 4.74
N ALA A 104 3.23 -18.38 4.71
CA ALA A 104 4.04 -17.42 5.45
C ALA A 104 4.03 -16.01 4.82
N ALA A 105 3.74 -15.93 3.51
CA ALA A 105 3.70 -14.67 2.79
C ALA A 105 2.39 -13.88 2.99
N GLY A 106 1.32 -14.51 3.49
CA GLY A 106 -0.02 -13.92 3.59
C GLY A 106 -1.04 -14.62 2.69
N SER A 107 -2.29 -14.59 3.12
CA SER A 107 -3.41 -15.28 2.47
C SER A 107 -3.75 -14.70 1.10
N VAL A 108 -3.67 -13.37 0.95
CA VAL A 108 -3.98 -12.69 -0.33
C VAL A 108 -2.90 -13.02 -1.35
N ILE A 109 -1.63 -13.01 -0.92
CA ILE A 109 -0.49 -13.35 -1.77
C ILE A 109 -0.55 -14.82 -2.20
N LYS A 110 -0.88 -15.74 -1.29
CA LYS A 110 -1.10 -17.16 -1.61
C LYS A 110 -2.22 -17.35 -2.62
N ALA A 111 -3.37 -16.70 -2.40
CA ALA A 111 -4.51 -16.79 -3.32
C ALA A 111 -4.17 -16.26 -4.72
N PHE A 112 -3.49 -15.13 -4.81
CA PHE A 112 -3.00 -14.58 -6.08
C PHE A 112 -1.97 -15.49 -6.76
N GLY A 113 -1.02 -16.03 -5.99
CA GLY A 113 -0.04 -16.99 -6.51
C GLY A 113 -0.72 -18.23 -7.10
N ASN A 114 -1.63 -18.85 -6.36
CA ASN A 114 -2.39 -20.01 -6.84
C ASN A 114 -3.17 -19.71 -8.12
N PHE A 115 -3.80 -18.53 -8.18
CA PHE A 115 -4.57 -18.09 -9.34
C PHE A 115 -3.70 -17.88 -10.59
N VAL A 116 -2.53 -17.26 -10.44
CA VAL A 116 -1.64 -16.94 -11.57
C VAL A 116 -0.84 -18.15 -12.05
N ILE A 117 -0.35 -18.99 -11.14
CA ILE A 117 0.54 -20.12 -11.46
C ILE A 117 -0.27 -21.36 -11.91
N GLY A 118 -1.59 -21.37 -11.69
CA GLY A 118 -2.47 -22.39 -12.28
C GLY A 118 -2.24 -23.80 -11.76
N ASN A 119 -1.85 -23.95 -10.49
CA ASN A 119 -1.59 -25.24 -9.82
C ASN A 119 -0.39 -26.05 -10.38
N ASN A 120 0.55 -25.38 -11.05
CA ASN A 120 1.79 -26.00 -11.53
C ASN A 120 2.91 -25.79 -10.49
N TYR A 121 3.06 -26.75 -9.57
CA TYR A 121 4.12 -26.82 -8.55
C TYR A 121 5.14 -27.89 -8.89
#